data_AF-A7I6X4-F1
#
_entry.id   AF-A7I6X4-F1
#
_cell.length_a   1.000
_cell.length_b   1.000
_cell.length_c   1.000
_cell.angle_alpha   90.00
_cell.angle_beta   90.00
_cell.angle_gamma   90.00
#
_symmetry.space_group_name_H-M   'P 1'
#
loop_
_entity.id
_entity.type
_entity.pdbx_description
1 polymer ?
#
loop_
_entity_poly.entity_id
_entity_poly.type
_entity_poly.pdbx_seq_one_letter_code
_entity_poly.pdbx_strand_id
1 'polypeptide(L)'
;MKIFEYVKGARIKGAGIIDLPLVTNQGRNFTYRQESVNGEFVVPYATSGNTYPVQATGPYRIENTSTTFEVQESAVLNGTTIN
;
A
#
# COMPACT_ATOMS: atom_id res chain seq x y z
N MET A 1 19.17 -8.99 -6.75
CA MET A 1 18.82 -7.64 -7.23
C MET A 1 17.42 -7.29 -6.77
N LYS A 2 17.13 -6.03 -6.43
CA LYS A 2 15.78 -5.50 -6.13
C LYS A 2 15.62 -4.22 -6.95
N ILE A 3 14.44 -3.99 -7.51
CA ILE A 3 14.10 -2.80 -8.29
C ILE A 3 12.90 -2.16 -7.62
N PHE A 4 12.90 -0.84 -7.51
CA PHE A 4 11.83 -0.06 -6.91
C PHE A 4 11.45 1.07 -7.86
N GLU A 5 10.17 1.42 -7.89
CA GLU A 5 9.66 2.58 -8.60
C GLU A 5 9.48 3.75 -7.61
N TYR A 6 9.78 4.97 -8.07
CA TYR A 6 9.41 6.18 -7.35
C TYR A 6 8.00 6.60 -7.76
N VAL A 7 7.09 6.71 -6.79
CA VAL A 7 5.68 7.07 -7.01
C VAL A 7 5.28 8.22 -6.11
N LYS A 8 4.20 8.93 -6.48
CA LYS A 8 3.60 9.96 -5.62
C LYS A 8 2.99 9.36 -4.35
N GLY A 9 2.45 8.15 -4.46
CA GLY A 9 1.83 7.40 -3.37
C GLY A 9 0.39 7.85 -3.09
N ALA A 10 -0.51 6.88 -2.93
CA ALA A 10 -1.90 7.17 -2.60
C ALA A 10 -2.00 7.66 -1.14
N ARG A 11 -2.90 8.60 -0.88
CA ARG A 11 -3.09 9.21 0.45
C ARG A 11 -4.27 8.57 1.15
N ILE A 12 -4.08 8.05 2.36
CA ILE A 12 -5.14 7.44 3.18
C ILE A 12 -5.19 8.17 4.51
N LYS A 13 -6.38 8.61 4.93
CA LYS A 13 -6.55 9.21 6.26
C LYS A 13 -6.58 8.13 7.34
N GLY A 14 -5.85 8.36 8.43
CA GLY A 14 -5.85 7.45 9.58
C GLY A 14 -4.63 7.64 10.47
N ALA A 15 -4.65 6.98 11.63
CA ALA A 15 -3.61 7.03 12.64
C ALA A 15 -3.08 5.62 12.95
N GLY A 16 -1.93 5.55 13.61
CA GLY A 16 -1.29 4.28 13.97
C GLY A 16 -0.46 3.70 12.83
N ILE A 17 -0.47 2.37 12.69
CA ILE A 17 0.31 1.64 11.70
C ILE A 17 -0.65 1.05 10.67
N ILE A 18 -0.33 1.19 9.38
CA ILE A 18 -1.00 0.49 8.28
C ILE A 18 -0.10 -0.61 7.76
N ASP A 19 -0.66 -1.79 7.49
CA ASP A 19 0.03 -2.94 6.93
C ASP A 19 -0.54 -3.38 5.58
N LEU A 20 0.30 -4.06 4.79
CA LEU A 20 -0.09 -4.70 3.53
C LEU A 20 0.74 -5.99 3.32
N PRO A 21 0.11 -7.16 3.11
CA PRO A 21 0.82 -8.37 2.72
C PRO A 21 1.16 -8.35 1.23
N LEU A 22 2.42 -8.64 0.90
CA LEU A 22 2.96 -8.63 -0.45
C LEU A 22 3.68 -9.94 -0.77
N VAL A 23 3.58 -10.37 -2.02
CA VAL A 23 4.35 -11.48 -2.59
C VAL A 23 5.23 -10.97 -3.71
N THR A 24 6.51 -11.36 -3.68
CA THR A 24 7.44 -11.04 -4.77
C THR A 24 7.30 -12.01 -5.94
N ASN A 25 7.90 -11.65 -7.08
CA ASN A 25 8.01 -12.49 -8.27
C ASN A 25 8.74 -13.84 -8.05
N GLN A 26 9.39 -14.02 -6.90
CA GLN A 26 10.05 -15.27 -6.49
C GLN A 26 9.24 -16.03 -5.42
N GLY A 27 8.00 -15.65 -5.16
CA GLY A 27 7.13 -16.29 -4.16
C GLY A 27 7.46 -15.96 -2.70
N ARG A 28 8.46 -15.09 -2.44
CA ARG A 28 8.73 -14.63 -1.06
C ARG A 28 7.61 -13.70 -0.60
N ASN A 29 7.01 -14.02 0.55
CA ASN A 29 6.03 -13.19 1.25
C ASN A 29 6.72 -12.21 2.21
N PHE A 30 6.19 -11.01 2.33
CA PHE A 30 6.58 -10.02 3.33
C PHE A 30 5.43 -9.06 3.63
N THR A 31 5.53 -8.30 4.71
CA THR A 31 4.54 -7.29 5.09
C THR A 31 5.16 -5.91 4.99
N TYR A 32 4.57 -5.04 4.18
CA TYR A 32 4.84 -3.61 4.22
C TYR A 32 4.16 -3.00 5.45
N ARG A 33 4.82 -2.08 6.14
CA ARG A 33 4.24 -1.33 7.26
C ARG A 33 4.68 0.12 7.23
N GLN A 34 3.77 1.01 7.63
CA GLN A 34 4.03 2.44 7.73
C GLN A 34 3.29 3.03 8.91
N GLU A 35 3.98 3.86 9.68
CA GLU A 35 3.38 4.70 10.71
C GLU A 35 2.78 5.96 10.06
N SER A 36 1.61 6.37 10.54
CA SER A 36 0.93 7.59 10.11
C SER A 36 1.74 8.83 10.48
N VAL A 37 1.77 9.81 9.58
CA VAL A 37 2.38 11.12 9.83
C VAL A 37 1.30 12.18 9.64
N ASN A 38 1.03 12.97 10.68
CA ASN A 38 -0.02 14.01 10.68
C ASN A 38 -1.42 13.47 10.30
N GLY A 39 -1.75 12.24 10.71
CA GLY A 39 -3.07 11.64 10.46
C GLY A 39 -3.26 11.12 9.03
N GLU A 40 -2.17 10.92 8.29
CA GLU A 40 -2.18 10.42 6.92
C GLU A 40 -1.10 9.36 6.68
N PHE A 41 -1.43 8.38 5.85
CA PHE A 41 -0.50 7.45 5.22
C PHE A 41 -0.31 7.84 3.76
N VAL A 42 0.94 7.78 3.28
CA VAL A 42 1.26 7.91 1.85
C VAL A 42 1.84 6.58 1.39
N VAL A 43 1.01 5.77 0.73
CA VAL A 43 1.30 4.36 0.47
C VAL A 43 1.71 4.11 -0.99
N PRO A 44 2.77 3.32 -1.26
CA PRO A 44 3.35 3.19 -2.60
C PRO A 44 2.86 1.98 -3.40
N TYR A 45 2.18 1.01 -2.77
CA TYR A 45 1.71 -0.19 -3.47
C TYR A 45 0.22 -0.10 -3.76
N ALA A 46 -0.19 -0.46 -4.96
CA ALA A 46 -1.58 -0.72 -5.29
C ALA A 46 -1.97 -2.15 -4.96
N THR A 47 -3.21 -2.33 -4.50
CA THR A 47 -3.82 -3.65 -4.25
C THR A 47 -4.53 -4.20 -5.48
N SER A 48 -4.82 -3.34 -6.47
CA SER A 48 -5.48 -3.72 -7.72
C SER A 48 -4.99 -2.89 -8.91
N GLY A 49 -5.05 -3.49 -10.11
CA GLY A 49 -4.76 -2.81 -11.37
C GLY A 49 -3.28 -2.59 -11.67
N ASN A 50 -2.35 -3.07 -10.83
CA ASN A 50 -0.92 -3.04 -11.15
C ASN A 50 -0.52 -4.27 -11.97
N THR A 51 0.37 -4.08 -12.94
CA THR A 51 0.91 -5.16 -13.80
C THR A 51 2.32 -5.61 -13.38
N TYR A 52 2.80 -5.10 -12.24
CA TYR A 52 4.12 -5.41 -11.73
C TYR A 52 4.16 -6.81 -11.12
N PRO A 53 5.32 -7.49 -11.13
CA PRO A 53 5.39 -8.88 -10.65
C PRO A 53 5.48 -8.99 -9.12
N VAL A 54 5.54 -7.86 -8.39
CA VAL A 54 5.35 -7.80 -6.94
C VAL A 54 3.92 -7.37 -6.69
N GLN A 55 3.14 -8.20 -6.01
CA GLN A 55 1.69 -8.07 -5.93
C GLN A 55 1.23 -8.08 -4.47
N ALA A 56 0.19 -7.30 -4.19
CA ALA A 56 -0.54 -7.39 -2.93
C ALA A 56 -1.34 -8.70 -2.88
N THR A 57 -1.39 -9.34 -1.72
CA THR A 57 -2.19 -10.55 -1.52
C THR A 57 -3.45 -10.28 -0.67
N GLY A 58 -3.73 -9.01 -0.37
CA GLY A 58 -4.88 -8.56 0.41
C GLY A 58 -4.96 -7.03 0.44
N PRO A 59 -5.98 -6.47 1.12
CA PRO A 59 -6.13 -5.02 1.26
C PRO A 59 -5.10 -4.45 2.23
N TYR A 60 -4.93 -3.12 2.20
CA TYR A 60 -4.31 -2.45 3.35
C TYR A 60 -5.19 -2.57 4.58
N ARG A 61 -4.59 -2.64 5.76
CA ARG A 61 -5.31 -2.63 7.03
C ARG A 61 -4.62 -1.75 8.06
N ILE A 62 -5.39 -0.94 8.77
CA ILE A 62 -4.86 -0.23 9.95
C ILE A 62 -4.83 -1.21 11.12
N GLU A 63 -3.63 -1.45 11.67
CA GLU A 63 -3.41 -2.35 12.81
C GLU A 63 -4.33 -1.97 13.99
N ASN A 64 -4.79 -2.98 14.74
CA ASN A 64 -5.74 -2.85 15.85
C ASN A 64 -7.12 -2.28 15.48
N THR A 65 -7.44 -2.22 14.19
CA THR A 65 -8.77 -1.87 13.69
C THR A 65 -9.27 -2.90 12.67
N SER A 66 -10.55 -2.80 12.31
CA SER A 66 -11.15 -3.55 11.19
C SER A 66 -11.19 -2.74 9.89
N THR A 67 -10.55 -1.56 9.86
CA THR A 67 -10.57 -0.67 8.71
C THR A 67 -9.60 -1.17 7.65
N THR A 68 -10.11 -1.32 6.43
CA THR A 68 -9.34 -1.83 5.27
C THR A 68 -9.51 -0.91 4.07
N PHE A 69 -8.50 -0.88 3.20
CA PHE A 69 -8.50 -0.04 2.00
C PHE A 69 -8.02 -0.81 0.78
N GLU A 70 -8.77 -0.67 -0.30
CA GLU A 70 -8.35 -1.05 -1.65
C GLU A 70 -7.74 0.17 -2.33
N VAL A 71 -6.57 -0.01 -2.93
CA VAL A 71 -5.79 1.05 -3.58
C VAL A 71 -5.58 0.68 -5.03
N GLN A 72 -6.12 1.48 -5.95
CA GLN A 72 -5.88 1.30 -7.38
C GLN A 72 -4.51 1.87 -7.79
N GLU A 73 -3.90 1.28 -8.82
CA GLU A 73 -2.64 1.77 -9.41
C GLU A 73 -2.71 3.25 -9.80
N SER A 74 -3.84 3.67 -10.40
CA SER A 74 -4.07 5.06 -10.76
C SER A 74 -3.98 6.03 -9.57
N ALA A 75 -4.41 5.60 -8.38
CA ALA A 75 -4.35 6.40 -7.17
C ALA A 75 -2.92 6.57 -6.65
N VAL A 76 -2.11 5.53 -6.76
CA VAL A 76 -0.68 5.55 -6.39
C VAL A 76 0.10 6.49 -7.32
N LEU A 77 -0.11 6.38 -8.62
CA LEU A 77 0.59 7.18 -9.62
C LEU A 77 0.21 8.67 -9.56
N ASN A 78 -1.08 8.97 -9.32
CA ASN A 78 -1.57 10.35 -9.27
C ASN A 78 -1.49 10.98 -7.88
N GLY A 79 -1.31 10.17 -6.83
CA GLY A 79 -1.29 10.60 -5.44
C GLY A 79 -2.66 11.04 -4.91
N THR A 80 -3.72 10.39 -5.35
CA THR A 80 -5.09 10.74 -4.95
C THR A 80 -5.37 10.31 -3.52
N THR A 81 -6.31 11.02 -2.88
CA THR A 81 -6.80 10.64 -1.55
C THR A 81 -7.86 9.56 -1.65
N ILE A 82 -7.77 8.57 -0.77
CA ILE A 82 -8.71 7.46 -0.58
C ILE A 82 -9.31 7.62 0.81
N ASN A 83 -10.64 7.55 0.89
CA ASN A 83 -11.43 7.72 2.11
C ASN A 83 -12.12 6.41 2.51
#